data_AF-A0A7C7JVB6-F1
#
_entry.id   AF-A0A7C7JVB6-F1
#
_cell.length_a   1.000
_cell.length_b   1.000
_cell.length_c   1.000
_cell.angle_alpha   90.00
_cell.angle_beta   90.00
_cell.angle_gamma   90.00
#
_symmetry.space_group_name_H-M   'P 1'
#
loop_
_entity.id
_entity.type
_entity.pdbx_description
1 polymer ?
#
loop_
_entity_poly.entity_id
_entity_poly.type
_entity_poly.pdbx_seq_one_letter_code
_entity_poly.pdbx_strand_id
1 'polypeptide(L)' 'IQLKLQKAIATLPEKQQLVFNMKYFQDLKYSEISEILETSEGALKASYHIAVKKIETYLTQD' A
#
# COMPACT_ATOMS: atom_id res chain seq x y z
N ILE A 1 -1.95 -18.06 -3.21
CA ILE A 1 -2.36 -16.64 -3.04
C ILE A 1 -1.19 -15.77 -2.61
N GLN A 2 -0.45 -16.13 -1.55
CA GLN A 2 0.66 -15.32 -1.01
C GLN A 2 1.72 -14.88 -2.06
N LEU A 3 2.17 -15.78 -2.94
CA LEU A 3 3.12 -15.42 -4.01
C LEU A 3 2.53 -14.43 -5.03
N LYS A 4 1.24 -14.55 -5.37
CA LYS A 4 0.57 -13.61 -6.30
C LYS A 4 0.46 -12.22 -5.67
N LEU A 5 0.09 -12.15 -4.39
CA LEU A 5 0.04 -10.88 -3.65
C LEU A 5 1.42 -10.20 -3.58
N GLN A 6 2.47 -10.96 -3.28
CA GLN A 6 3.84 -10.42 -3.26
C GLN A 6 4.27 -9.88 -4.63
N LYS A 7 3.94 -10.59 -5.72
CA LYS A 7 4.18 -10.11 -7.09
C LYS A 7 3.39 -8.83 -7.38
N ALA A 8 2.12 -8.76 -6.98
CA ALA A 8 1.29 -7.57 -7.14
C ALA A 8 1.89 -6.36 -6.40
N ILE A 9 2.30 -6.55 -5.14
CA ILE A 9 2.95 -5.51 -4.32
C ILE A 9 4.26 -5.04 -4.95
N ALA A 10 5.04 -5.94 -5.54
CA ALA A 10 6.29 -5.60 -6.24
C ALA A 10 6.08 -4.74 -7.51
N THR A 11 4.86 -4.68 -8.06
CA THR A 11 4.53 -3.78 -9.19
C THR A 11 4.20 -2.34 -8.76
N LEU A 12 4.05 -2.09 -7.46
CA LEU A 12 3.69 -0.78 -6.96
C LEU A 12 4.88 0.17 -7.00
N PRO A 13 4.65 1.48 -7.26
CA PRO A 13 5.63 2.52 -6.93
C PRO A 13 6.03 2.45 -5.45
N GLU A 14 7.28 2.81 -5.16
CA GLU A 14 7.89 2.68 -3.82
C GLU A 14 7.01 3.25 -2.70
N LYS A 15 6.49 4.48 -2.86
CA LYS A 15 5.60 5.10 -1.86
C LYS A 15 4.30 4.32 -1.64
N GLN A 16 3.75 3.71 -2.69
CA GLN A 16 2.52 2.89 -2.58
C GLN A 16 2.82 1.56 -1.91
N GLN A 17 3.93 0.92 -2.24
CA GLN A 17 4.40 -0.31 -1.60
C GLN A 17 4.63 -0.09 -0.09
N LEU A 18 5.33 0.99 0.26
CA LEU A 18 5.70 1.32 1.63
C LEU A 18 4.46 1.57 2.51
N VAL A 19 3.53 2.40 2.02
CA VAL A 19 2.28 2.69 2.73
C VAL A 19 1.39 1.45 2.83
N PHE A 20 1.31 0.62 1.78
CA PHE A 20 0.57 -0.63 1.81
C PHE A 20 1.14 -1.58 2.87
N ASN A 21 2.45 -1.76 2.90
CA ASN A 21 3.09 -2.68 3.85
C ASN A 21 2.88 -2.25 5.31
N MET A 22 3.06 -0.97 5.60
CA MET A 22 2.82 -0.43 6.95
C MET A 22 1.36 -0.56 7.38
N LYS A 23 0.40 -0.24 6.51
CA LYS A 23 -1.02 -0.30 6.87
C LYS A 23 -1.55 -1.74 6.95
N TYR A 24 -1.13 -2.63 6.05
CA TYR A 24 -1.71 -3.97 5.88
C TYR A 24 -0.97 -5.06 6.67
N PHE A 25 0.36 -5.07 6.65
CA PHE A 25 1.15 -6.11 7.33
C PHE A 25 1.58 -5.71 8.74
N GLN A 26 1.83 -4.42 8.97
CA GLN A 26 2.26 -3.91 10.28
C GLN A 26 1.09 -3.31 11.08
N ASP A 27 -0.10 -3.21 10.48
CA ASP A 27 -1.33 -2.64 11.05
C ASP A 27 -1.17 -1.26 11.69
N LEU A 28 -0.26 -0.44 11.16
CA LEU A 28 -0.10 0.94 11.63
C LEU A 28 -1.32 1.79 11.26
N LYS A 29 -1.64 2.78 12.10
CA LYS A 29 -2.61 3.83 11.81
C LYS A 29 -2.00 4.85 10.86
N TYR A 30 -2.85 5.59 10.14
CA TYR A 30 -2.37 6.65 9.24
C TYR A 30 -1.61 7.76 9.99
N SER A 31 -1.97 8.03 11.25
CA SER A 31 -1.24 9.00 12.09
C SER A 31 0.20 8.56 12.34
N GLU A 32 0.43 7.28 12.67
CA GLU A 32 1.76 6.73 12.91
C GLU A 32 2.59 6.74 11.62
N ILE A 33 1.99 6.36 10.49
CA ILE A 33 2.65 6.41 9.18
C ILE A 33 2.95 7.86 8.77
N SER A 34 2.09 8.82 9.16
CA SER A 34 2.25 10.25 8.88
C SER A 34 3.49 10.81 9.56
N GLU A 35 3.73 10.41 10.81
CA GLU A 35 4.94 10.74 11.56
C GLU A 35 6.18 10.09 10.94
N ILE A 36 6.11 8.81 10.57
CA ILE A 36 7.25 8.07 9.99
C ILE A 36 7.68 8.62 8.63
N LEU A 37 6.73 8.99 7.77
CA LEU A 37 6.99 9.41 6.38
C LEU A 37 6.96 10.93 6.19
N GLU A 38 6.83 11.69 7.27
CA GLU A 38 6.79 13.16 7.27
C GLU A 38 5.83 13.71 6.19
N THR A 39 4.63 13.13 6.10
CA THR A 39 3.64 13.46 5.07
C THR A 39 2.23 13.43 5.65
N SER A 40 1.26 14.05 4.98
CA SER A 40 -0.10 14.15 5.53
C SER A 40 -0.87 12.82 5.46
N GLU A 41 -1.76 12.58 6.43
CA GLU A 41 -2.68 11.43 6.38
C GLU A 41 -3.51 11.38 5.08
N GLY A 42 -3.88 12.55 4.54
CA GLY A 42 -4.61 12.63 3.27
C GLY A 42 -3.81 12.05 2.11
N ALA A 43 -2.52 12.39 2.02
CA ALA A 43 -1.62 11.83 1.02
C ALA A 43 -1.44 10.31 1.19
N LEU A 44 -1.37 9.83 2.44
CA LEU A 44 -1.26 8.41 2.74
C LEU A 44 -2.52 7.63 2.36
N LYS A 45 -3.71 8.14 2.71
CA LYS A 45 -5.00 7.54 2.34
C LYS A 45 -5.15 7.43 0.83
N ALA A 46 -4.79 8.48 0.09
CA ALA A 46 -4.79 8.46 -1.37
C ALA A 46 -3.79 7.43 -1.93
N SER A 47 -2.56 7.42 -1.40
CA SER A 47 -1.52 6.45 -1.81
C SER A 47 -1.97 5.01 -1.57
N TYR A 48 -2.52 4.71 -0.40
CA TYR A 48 -3.03 3.39 -0.02
C TYR A 48 -4.19 2.94 -0.91
N HIS A 49 -5.17 3.82 -1.15
CA HIS A 49 -6.30 3.51 -2.03
C HIS A 49 -5.87 3.15 -3.45
N ILE A 50 -4.89 3.88 -4.00
CA ILE A 50 -4.34 3.58 -5.33
C ILE A 50 -3.56 2.25 -5.30
N ALA A 51 -2.81 1.98 -4.23
CA ALA A 51 -2.09 0.71 -4.06
C ALA A 51 -3.04 -0.49 -4.05
N VAL A 52 -4.13 -0.42 -3.27
CA VAL A 52 -5.17 -1.46 -3.20
C VAL A 52 -5.77 -1.72 -4.59
N LYS A 53 -6.21 -0.67 -5.31
CA LYS A 53 -6.78 -0.83 -6.65
C LYS A 53 -5.84 -1.50 -7.64
N LYS A 54 -4.54 -1.17 -7.60
CA LYS A 54 -3.54 -1.81 -8.47
C LYS A 54 -3.33 -3.27 -8.12
N ILE A 55 -3.28 -3.60 -6.83
CA ILE A 55 -3.20 -4.98 -6.36
C ILE A 55 -4.45 -5.77 -6.79
N GLU A 56 -5.64 -5.22 -6.56
CA GLU A 56 -6.91 -5.82 -6.99
C GLU A 56 -6.89 -6.09 -8.49
N THR A 57 -6.55 -5.07 -9.29
CA THR A 57 -6.46 -5.19 -10.76
C THR A 57 -5.50 -6.31 -11.16
N TYR A 58 -4.30 -6.37 -10.55
CA TYR A 58 -3.32 -7.41 -10.82
C TYR A 58 -3.85 -8.82 -10.49
N LEU A 59 -4.58 -8.96 -9.38
CA LEU A 59 -5.11 -10.25 -8.92
C LEU A 59 -6.36 -10.71 -9.69
N THR A 60 -7.11 -9.78 -10.29
CA THR A 60 -8.34 -10.07 -11.04
C THR A 60 -8.13 -10.12 -12.56
N GLN A 61 -6.96 -9.75 -13.07
CA GLN A 61 -6.60 -9.85 -14.49
C GLN A 61 -5.97 -11.22 -14.86
N ASP A 62 -6.17 -12.25 -14.03
CA ASP A 62 -5.83 -13.66 -14.31
C ASP A 62 -7.05 -14.44 -14.81
#